data_AF-A0AA47MWJ9-F1
#
_entry.id   AF-A0AA47MWJ9-F1
#
_cell.length_a   1.000
_cell.length_b   1.000
_cell.length_c   1.000
_cell.angle_alpha   90.00
_cell.angle_beta   90.00
_cell.angle_gamma   90.00
#
_symmetry.space_group_name_H-M   'P 1'
#
loop_
_entity.id
_entity.type
_entity.pdbx_description
1 polymer ?
#
loop_
_entity_poly.entity_id
_entity_poly.type
_entity_poly.pdbx_seq_one_letter_code
_entity_poly.pdbx_strand_id
1 'polypeptide(L)'
;MAASHFSKSSTDNYLLQQKQLLGLKTEKLINDCPTRWNSTYEMISRASEQQAAVSAVIFEKKLSRMELTTSEWSLLEKVSKVYMKNVIGWTHAKLS
;
A
#
# COMPACT_ATOMS: atom_id res chain seq x y z
N MET A 1 6.11 -2.77 7.49
CA MET A 1 7.22 -1.84 7.76
C MET A 1 6.82 -0.36 7.67
N ALA A 2 5.80 0.07 6.93
CA ALA A 2 5.15 1.37 7.18
C ALA A 2 3.66 1.17 7.54
N ALA A 3 2.90 0.43 6.72
CA ALA A 3 1.47 0.15 6.93
C ALA A 3 1.10 -0.33 8.36
N SER A 4 1.91 -1.23 8.95
CA SER A 4 1.67 -1.71 10.32
C SER A 4 1.83 -0.61 11.37
N HIS A 5 2.75 0.33 11.16
CA HIS A 5 2.96 1.49 12.03
C HIS A 5 1.71 2.37 12.05
N PHE A 6 1.18 2.71 10.87
CA PHE A 6 -0.08 3.46 10.74
C PHE A 6 -1.21 2.72 11.45
N SER A 7 -1.39 1.40 11.22
CA SER A 7 -2.50 0.65 11.83
C SER A 7 -2.49 0.64 13.37
N LYS A 8 -1.33 0.77 14.01
CA LYS A 8 -1.17 0.73 15.48
C LYS A 8 -1.19 2.11 16.13
N SER A 9 -1.05 3.18 15.34
CA SER A 9 -0.96 4.55 15.82
C SER A 9 -2.19 5.34 15.39
N SER A 10 -3.03 5.73 16.37
CA SER A 10 -4.20 6.59 16.12
C SER A 10 -3.78 7.94 15.55
N THR A 11 -2.67 8.50 16.05
CA THR A 11 -2.10 9.77 15.59
C THR A 11 -1.65 9.69 14.13
N ASP A 12 -0.89 8.66 13.75
CA ASP A 12 -0.37 8.58 12.38
C ASP A 12 -1.46 8.21 11.38
N ASN A 13 -2.47 7.42 11.78
CA ASN A 13 -3.68 7.23 10.97
C ASN A 13 -4.44 8.53 10.74
N TYR A 14 -4.60 9.34 11.80
CA TYR A 14 -5.27 10.63 11.65
C TYR A 14 -4.50 11.55 10.70
N LEU A 15 -3.18 11.65 10.85
CA LEU A 15 -2.32 12.41 9.94
C LEU A 15 -2.44 11.89 8.50
N LEU A 16 -2.44 10.57 8.31
CA LEU A 16 -2.65 9.98 6.99
C LEU A 16 -3.99 10.42 6.38
N GLN A 17 -5.08 10.36 7.13
CA GLN A 17 -6.38 10.84 6.67
C GLN A 17 -6.35 12.32 6.29
N GLN A 18 -5.68 13.16 7.07
CA GLN A 18 -5.53 14.59 6.75
C GLN A 18 -4.76 14.79 5.44
N LYS A 19 -3.69 14.04 5.20
CA LYS A 19 -2.94 14.12 3.93
C LYS A 19 -3.76 13.60 2.75
N GLN A 20 -4.64 12.61 2.96
CA GLN A 20 -5.53 12.09 1.92
C GLN A 20 -6.55 13.12 1.45
N LEU A 21 -7.07 13.97 2.34
CA LEU A 21 -8.05 15.01 1.98
C LEU A 21 -7.55 16.03 0.93
N LEU A 22 -6.24 16.03 0.63
CA LEU A 22 -5.62 16.90 -0.36
C LEU A 22 -5.73 16.37 -1.81
N GLY A 23 -6.58 15.38 -2.07
CA GLY A 23 -6.85 14.89 -3.43
C GLY A 23 -6.81 13.37 -3.59
N LEU A 24 -6.74 12.61 -2.49
CA LEU A 24 -6.80 11.16 -2.49
C LEU A 24 -8.06 10.68 -1.76
N LYS A 25 -8.52 9.48 -2.13
CA LYS A 25 -9.58 8.81 -1.39
C LYS A 25 -9.09 8.49 0.03
N THR A 26 -9.87 8.86 1.04
CA THR A 26 -9.57 8.55 2.44
C THR A 26 -9.72 7.06 2.70
N GLU A 27 -8.61 6.35 2.88
CA GLU A 27 -8.61 4.91 3.10
C GLU A 27 -7.50 4.48 4.05
N LYS A 28 -7.74 3.40 4.79
CA LYS A 28 -6.70 2.80 5.63
C LYS A 28 -5.68 2.06 4.77
N LEU A 29 -4.42 2.05 5.20
CA LEU A 29 -3.43 1.14 4.64
C LEU A 29 -3.78 -0.30 4.99
N ILE A 30 -3.46 -1.21 4.07
CA ILE A 30 -3.67 -2.65 4.23
C ILE A 30 -2.35 -3.27 4.70
N ASN A 31 -2.43 -4.19 5.66
CA ASN A 31 -1.30 -5.05 6.00
C ASN A 31 -1.42 -6.37 5.25
N ASP A 32 -0.28 -6.94 4.89
CA ASP A 32 -0.23 -8.30 4.38
C ASP A 32 -0.76 -9.30 5.44
N CYS A 33 -1.44 -10.34 4.97
CA CYS A 33 -2.10 -11.34 5.81
C CYS A 33 -1.81 -12.74 5.25
N PRO A 34 -0.96 -13.55 5.91
CA PRO A 34 -0.51 -14.84 5.38
C PRO A 34 -1.64 -15.82 5.05
N THR A 35 -2.79 -15.68 5.70
CA THR A 35 -3.95 -16.58 5.54
C THR A 35 -4.99 -16.06 4.56
N ARG A 36 -4.88 -14.81 4.08
CA ARG A 36 -5.79 -14.23 3.09
C ARG A 36 -5.10 -14.14 1.73
N TRP A 37 -5.56 -14.94 0.78
CA TRP A 37 -5.09 -14.87 -0.59
C TRP A 37 -5.22 -13.44 -1.14
N ASN A 38 -4.24 -13.01 -1.92
CA ASN A 38 -4.12 -11.65 -2.50
C ASN A 38 -3.83 -10.50 -1.52
N SER A 39 -3.64 -10.73 -0.21
CA SER A 39 -3.34 -9.65 0.74
C SER A 39 -2.09 -8.84 0.36
N THR A 40 -1.08 -9.50 -0.20
CA THR A 40 0.16 -8.85 -0.62
C THR A 40 -0.10 -7.90 -1.79
N TYR A 41 -0.90 -8.33 -2.77
CA TYR A 41 -1.30 -7.48 -3.89
C TYR A 41 -2.11 -6.27 -3.41
N GLU A 42 -3.12 -6.49 -2.56
CA GLU A 42 -3.95 -5.42 -2.01
C GLU A 42 -3.13 -4.42 -1.18
N MET A 43 -2.17 -4.90 -0.38
CA MET A 43 -1.24 -4.05 0.36
C MET A 43 -0.42 -3.16 -0.58
N ILE A 44 0.16 -3.75 -1.63
CA ILE A 44 1.00 -3.02 -2.58
C ILE A 44 0.17 -1.98 -3.34
N SER A 45 -0.97 -2.39 -3.90
CA SER A 45 -1.87 -1.48 -4.64
C SER A 45 -2.30 -0.30 -3.78
N ARG A 46 -2.74 -0.55 -2.53
CA ARG A 46 -3.11 0.52 -1.60
C ARG A 46 -1.94 1.43 -1.25
N ALA A 47 -0.74 0.87 -1.04
CA ALA A 47 0.44 1.66 -0.74
C ALA A 47 0.82 2.57 -1.91
N SER A 48 0.72 2.08 -3.15
CA SER A 48 0.98 2.87 -4.37
C SER A 48 -0.05 3.98 -4.57
N GLU A 49 -1.34 3.69 -4.41
CA GLU A 49 -2.42 4.70 -4.47
C GLU A 49 -2.23 5.83 -3.45
N GLN A 50 -1.67 5.49 -2.28
CA GLN A 50 -1.52 6.38 -1.15
C GLN A 50 -0.10 6.90 -0.97
N GLN A 51 0.80 6.66 -1.94
CA GLN A 51 2.23 6.94 -1.83
C GLN A 51 2.50 8.37 -1.36
N ALA A 52 1.91 9.37 -2.01
CA ALA A 52 2.13 10.78 -1.66
C ALA A 52 1.70 11.12 -0.22
N ALA A 53 0.56 10.59 0.24
CA ALA A 53 0.09 10.81 1.61
C ALA A 53 0.95 10.09 2.64
N VAL A 54 1.40 8.87 2.35
CA VAL A 54 2.29 8.10 3.21
C VAL A 54 3.65 8.80 3.35
N SER A 55 4.26 9.20 2.24
CA SER A 55 5.54 9.93 2.24
C SER A 55 5.41 11.25 3.01
N ALA A 56 4.31 11.99 2.83
CA ALA A 56 4.07 13.24 3.58
C ALA A 56 4.04 13.01 5.10
N VAL A 57 3.37 11.95 5.59
CA VAL A 57 3.40 11.61 7.02
C VAL A 57 4.79 11.17 7.46
N ILE A 58 5.50 10.36 6.66
CA ILE A 58 6.87 9.91 6.97
C ILE A 58 7.81 11.11 7.15
N PHE A 59 7.75 12.09 6.25
CA PHE A 59 8.57 13.30 6.35
C PHE A 59 8.19 14.17 7.55
N GLU A 60 6.89 14.41 7.79
CA GLU A 60 6.41 15.19 8.94
C GLU A 60 6.84 14.57 10.28
N LYS A 61 6.83 13.23 10.35
CA LYS A 61 7.22 12.46 11.53
C LYS A 61 8.72 12.21 11.63
N LYS A 62 9.53 12.67 10.67
CA LYS A 62 10.99 12.42 10.58
C LYS A 62 11.33 10.92 10.60
N LEU A 63 10.51 10.11 9.93
CA LEU A 63 10.64 8.65 9.84
C LEU A 63 11.30 8.21 8.53
N SER A 64 12.24 8.98 7.97
CA SER A 64 12.81 8.78 6.64
C SER A 64 13.34 7.36 6.37
N ARG A 65 13.77 6.63 7.41
CA ARG A 65 14.13 5.20 7.33
C ARG A 65 13.02 4.25 6.86
N MET A 66 11.77 4.72 6.86
CA MET A 66 10.59 3.99 6.40
C MET A 66 10.19 4.36 4.96
N GLU A 67 10.80 5.39 4.37
CA GLU A 67 10.52 5.79 3.00
C GLU A 67 11.15 4.78 2.04
N LEU A 68 10.38 4.38 1.03
CA LEU A 68 10.90 3.55 -0.04
C LEU A 68 11.57 4.42 -1.09
N THR A 69 12.71 3.95 -1.58
CA THR A 69 13.40 4.54 -2.73
C THR A 69 12.59 4.35 -4.01
N THR A 70 12.90 5.14 -5.04
CA THR A 70 12.27 5.02 -6.37
C THR A 70 12.43 3.63 -6.96
N SER A 71 13.57 2.97 -6.75
CA SER A 71 13.82 1.59 -7.22
C SER A 71 12.97 0.56 -6.48
N GLU A 72 12.77 0.72 -5.17
CA GLU A 72 11.87 -0.13 -4.39
C GLU A 72 10.42 0.05 -4.82
N TRP A 73 9.96 1.28 -5.05
CA TRP A 73 8.63 1.54 -5.62
C TRP A 73 8.46 0.89 -7.01
N SER A 74 9.46 1.01 -7.86
CA SER A 74 9.47 0.37 -9.18
C SER A 74 9.43 -1.16 -9.09
N LEU A 75 10.09 -1.74 -8.09
CA LEU A 75 10.04 -3.18 -7.83
C LEU A 75 8.64 -3.61 -7.38
N LEU A 76 8.02 -2.87 -6.46
CA LEU A 76 6.65 -3.13 -6.02
C LEU A 76 5.65 -3.09 -7.18
N GLU A 77 5.79 -2.14 -8.10
CA GLU A 77 4.95 -2.06 -9.30
C GLU A 77 5.11 -3.31 -10.19
N LYS A 78 6.35 -3.77 -10.41
CA LYS A 78 6.62 -5.01 -11.16
C LYS A 78 5.99 -6.23 -10.49
N VAL A 79 6.12 -6.33 -9.16
CA VAL A 79 5.51 -7.42 -8.37
C VAL A 79 3.98 -7.39 -8.49
N SER A 80 3.37 -6.21 -8.34
CA SER A 80 1.92 -6.03 -8.49
C SER A 80 1.41 -6.49 -9.86
N LYS A 81 2.14 -6.17 -10.95
CA LYS A 81 1.80 -6.64 -12.31
C LYS A 81 1.83 -8.16 -12.45
N VAL A 82 2.78 -8.84 -11.79
CA VAL A 82 2.84 -10.31 -11.79
C VAL A 82 1.64 -10.92 -11.07
N TYR A 83 1.29 -10.39 -9.88
CA TYR A 83 0.10 -10.82 -9.15
C TYR A 83 -1.18 -10.59 -9.96
N MET A 84 -1.31 -9.43 -10.62
CA MET A 84 -2.46 -9.13 -11.47
C MET A 84 -2.60 -10.16 -12.60
N LYS A 85 -1.53 -10.45 -13.35
CA LYS A 85 -1.53 -11.47 -14.42
C LYS A 85 -2.01 -12.84 -13.95
N ASN A 86 -1.65 -13.23 -12.72
CA ASN A 86 -2.07 -14.50 -12.16
C ASN A 86 -3.55 -14.47 -11.72
N VAL A 87 -4.07 -13.35 -11.20
CA VAL A 87 -5.50 -13.25 -10.85
C VAL A 87 -6.41 -13.34 -12.10
N ILE A 88 -6.04 -12.67 -13.21
CA ILE A 88 -6.79 -12.77 -14.49
C ILE A 88 -6.61 -14.11 -15.20
N GLY A 89 -5.48 -14.81 -14.99
CA GLY A 89 -5.31 -16.19 -15.46
C GLY A 89 -6.29 -17.17 -14.79
N TRP A 90 -6.62 -16.93 -13.51
CA TRP A 90 -7.58 -17.74 -12.77
C TRP A 90 -9.05 -17.42 -13.10
N THR A 91 -9.37 -16.20 -13.54
CA THR A 91 -10.75 -15.89 -13.98
C THR A 91 -11.11 -16.56 -15.30
N HIS A 92 -10.13 -16.83 -16.18
CA HIS A 92 -10.35 -17.58 -17.42
C HIS A 92 -10.33 -19.09 -17.22
N ALA A 93 -9.62 -19.61 -16.21
CA ALA A 93 -9.53 -21.04 -15.92
C ALA A 93 -10.76 -21.62 -15.15
N LYS A 94 -11.70 -20.78 -14.69
CA LYS A 94 -12.93 -21.21 -14.01
C LYS A 94 -14.19 -21.21 -14.88
N LEU A 95 -14.06 -20.88 -16.17
CA LEU A 95 -15.17 -20.85 -17.13
C LEU A 95 -14.95 -21.75 -18.35
N SER A 96 -14.13 -22.81 -18.22
CA SER A 96 -13.96 -23.87 -19.22
C SER A 96 -14.29 -25.24 -18.64
#